data_AF-A0A644ZUL2-F1
#
_entry.id   AF-A0A644ZUL2-F1
#
_cell.length_a   1.000
_cell.length_b   1.000
_cell.length_c   1.000
_cell.angle_alpha   90.00
_cell.angle_beta   90.00
_cell.angle_gamma   90.00
#
_symmetry.space_group_name_H-M   'P 1'
#
loop_
_entity.id
_entity.type
_entity.pdbx_description
1 polymer ?
#
loop_
_entity_poly.entity_id
_entity_poly.type
_entity_poly.pdbx_seq_one_letter_code
_entity_poly.pdbx_strand_id
1 'polypeptide(L)'
;MRYEDPAWTAGGSAFADAKWVSPVAEDAPSTVGVNHTRIRGNVNYDYAYSNPYYNMYRFQFTLAPEVDSNHFEFDMRYYTDDSMQGVYVNSTTAMSPLPAGGFHSNPTTDASQNVKLTGPWQAGLNTIIFSVKDTGWSAGFLARMVPTVRSFCNAVPIRIAKTADKTAYLPGESITYTVTAENMGVDTVTANSLADPTPAGVQNAQWNCSSSLATGASCPTAPITAPINFDIKAGEKLTFTLTGTTAQTGSLSNTATLTPGTGGVCAADTGCTQTVSPTLTPVPNLTPAWAPGTPSALTVGTPATFTVNANNLGEAASTDGTLTITLPADMAFTGTPPAGCVVGGSSMSCTLPAIGANTRTTAITFSAQANAEIVNAAITANISDVTNESLLSDNAATTPVSAKKPDGGGPIHNGGTAQPVPVFAPWALAAMGMLMALSGWFVRRRQ
;
A
#
# COMPACT_ATOMS: atom_id res chain seq x y z
N MET A 1 -1.09 25.59 27.81
CA MET A 1 -0.46 25.73 26.48
C MET A 1 -0.96 27.03 25.87
N ARG A 2 -0.06 27.93 25.48
CA ARG A 2 -0.38 28.96 24.49
C ARG A 2 -0.21 28.29 23.13
N TYR A 3 -1.27 28.31 22.33
CA TYR A 3 -1.20 28.02 20.91
C TYR A 3 -1.75 29.28 20.23
N GLU A 4 -0.86 30.01 19.57
CA GLU A 4 -1.15 31.27 18.88
C GLU A 4 -1.38 30.93 17.39
N ASP A 5 -2.61 31.09 16.91
CA ASP A 5 -3.00 31.02 15.50
C ASP A 5 -3.15 32.46 14.96
N PRO A 6 -2.52 32.85 13.82
CA PRO A 6 -2.39 34.26 13.40
C PRO A 6 -3.65 34.93 12.86
N ALA A 7 -4.82 34.29 12.88
CA ALA A 7 -6.08 34.87 12.40
C ALA A 7 -6.95 35.54 13.49
N TRP A 8 -6.50 35.61 14.74
CA TRP A 8 -7.21 36.32 15.81
C TRP A 8 -6.64 37.73 16.03
N THR A 9 -7.27 38.72 15.41
CA THR A 9 -7.06 40.12 15.78
C THR A 9 -7.50 40.35 17.24
N ALA A 10 -6.72 41.14 17.96
CA ALA A 10 -6.97 41.52 19.35
C ALA A 10 -8.38 42.10 19.52
N GLY A 11 -9.28 41.27 20.05
CA GLY A 11 -10.65 41.62 20.40
C GLY A 11 -11.11 40.63 21.47
N GLY A 12 -11.64 41.13 22.58
CA GLY A 12 -12.00 40.32 23.74
C GLY A 12 -12.85 39.11 23.38
N SER A 13 -12.40 37.92 23.74
CA SER A 13 -13.19 36.70 23.64
C SER A 13 -14.27 36.73 24.72
N ALA A 14 -15.50 37.04 24.32
CA ALA A 14 -16.69 36.82 25.15
C ALA A 14 -16.91 35.30 25.31
N PHE A 15 -17.19 34.89 26.55
CA PHE A 15 -17.47 33.53 27.02
C PHE A 15 -18.80 32.96 26.45
N ALA A 16 -18.90 32.78 25.13
CA ALA A 16 -20.18 32.47 24.47
C ALA A 16 -20.57 30.98 24.42
N ASP A 17 -19.67 30.03 24.71
CA ASP A 17 -19.98 28.58 24.61
C ASP A 17 -20.29 27.90 25.95
N ALA A 18 -20.20 28.62 27.07
CA ALA A 18 -20.78 28.15 28.33
C ALA A 18 -22.30 28.39 28.26
N LYS A 19 -23.08 27.37 27.86
CA LYS A 19 -24.53 27.41 28.05
C LYS A 19 -24.86 27.20 29.53
N TRP A 20 -24.92 28.32 30.24
CA TRP A 20 -25.38 28.44 31.62
C TRP A 20 -26.88 28.15 31.69
N VAL A 21 -27.25 27.08 32.38
CA VAL A 21 -28.64 26.79 32.73
C VAL A 21 -28.69 26.76 34.25
N SER A 22 -29.17 27.85 34.85
CA SER A 22 -29.62 27.79 36.24
C SER A 22 -30.92 26.98 36.27
N PRO A 23 -31.03 25.89 37.04
CA PRO A 23 -32.25 25.08 37.09
C PRO A 23 -33.27 25.59 38.12
N VAL A 24 -33.13 26.80 38.65
CA VAL A 24 -34.15 27.34 39.56
C VAL A 24 -35.37 27.72 38.72
N ALA A 25 -36.36 26.82 38.68
CA ALA A 25 -37.72 27.17 38.29
C ALA A 25 -38.19 28.30 39.21
N GLU A 26 -38.88 29.29 38.64
CA GLU A 26 -39.33 30.51 39.34
C GLU A 26 -40.21 30.26 40.60
N ASP A 27 -40.58 29.01 40.94
CA ASP A 27 -41.59 28.68 41.95
C ASP A 27 -41.24 27.50 42.91
N ALA A 28 -40.13 27.56 43.66
CA ALA A 28 -39.92 26.62 44.79
C ALA A 28 -40.10 27.34 46.15
N PRO A 29 -41.13 27.02 46.96
CA PRO A 29 -41.45 27.76 48.17
C PRO A 29 -40.49 27.38 49.31
N SER A 30 -39.85 28.41 49.87
CA SER A 30 -38.90 28.33 50.96
C SER A 30 -39.66 28.41 52.30
N THR A 31 -39.69 27.35 53.12
CA THR A 31 -40.43 27.37 54.41
C THR A 31 -39.51 27.41 55.64
N VAL A 32 -39.85 28.36 56.52
CA VAL A 32 -39.53 28.58 57.95
C VAL A 32 -38.14 29.15 58.31
N GLY A 33 -38.11 30.46 58.65
CA GLY A 33 -36.96 31.19 59.18
C GLY A 33 -36.88 31.21 60.72
N VAL A 34 -35.65 31.35 61.24
CA VAL A 34 -35.35 31.58 62.66
C VAL A 34 -34.70 32.96 62.78
N ASN A 35 -35.33 33.90 63.48
CA ASN A 35 -34.82 35.26 63.65
C ASN A 35 -33.74 35.32 64.74
N HIS A 36 -32.58 35.90 64.42
CA HIS A 36 -31.60 36.34 65.42
C HIS A 36 -31.43 37.87 65.34
N THR A 37 -31.62 38.53 66.49
CA THR A 37 -31.44 39.98 66.64
C THR A 37 -29.99 40.31 66.96
N ARG A 38 -29.33 41.13 66.13
CA ARG A 38 -28.06 41.78 66.50
C ARG A 38 -28.28 43.28 66.66
N ILE A 39 -27.98 43.80 67.84
CA ILE A 39 -28.19 45.21 68.19
C ILE A 39 -26.99 46.04 67.68
N ARG A 40 -27.23 46.93 66.73
CA ARG A 40 -26.42 48.14 66.50
C ARG A 40 -27.32 49.32 66.20
N GLY A 41 -27.35 50.29 67.11
CA GLY A 41 -27.89 51.64 66.91
C GLY A 41 -29.40 51.70 66.65
N ASN A 42 -30.20 51.75 67.71
CA ASN A 42 -31.59 52.23 67.86
C ASN A 42 -32.61 52.16 66.68
N VAL A 43 -32.41 51.28 65.71
CA VAL A 43 -33.39 50.93 64.68
C VAL A 43 -33.36 49.41 64.53
N ASN A 44 -34.45 48.74 64.86
CA ASN A 44 -34.63 47.32 64.59
C ASN A 44 -34.75 47.16 63.07
N TYR A 45 -33.67 46.77 62.39
CA TYR A 45 -33.78 46.17 61.07
C TYR A 45 -34.00 44.67 61.26
N ASP A 46 -35.23 44.20 61.06
CA ASP A 46 -35.47 42.80 60.75
C ASP A 46 -34.89 42.53 59.35
N TYR A 47 -33.63 42.12 59.30
CA TYR A 47 -33.10 41.48 58.10
C TYR A 47 -33.69 40.07 58.07
N ALA A 48 -34.75 39.88 57.29
CA ALA A 48 -35.11 38.56 56.82
C ALA A 48 -33.96 38.07 55.94
N TYR A 49 -33.07 37.23 56.49
CA TYR A 49 -32.18 36.44 55.65
C TYR A 49 -33.09 35.60 54.74
N SER A 50 -33.00 35.82 53.43
CA SER A 50 -33.63 34.96 52.45
C SER A 50 -33.15 33.54 52.67
N ASN A 51 -34.04 32.56 52.49
CA ASN A 51 -33.67 31.15 52.57
C ASN A 51 -32.47 30.90 51.62
N PRO A 52 -31.48 30.08 52.01
CA PRO A 52 -30.30 29.90 51.19
C PRO A 52 -30.67 29.39 49.80
N TYR A 53 -30.17 30.08 48.76
CA TYR A 53 -30.33 29.68 47.36
C TYR A 53 -29.13 28.84 46.93
N TYR A 54 -29.37 27.81 46.11
CA TYR A 54 -28.30 26.98 45.54
C TYR A 54 -28.18 27.26 44.06
N ASN A 55 -27.04 27.82 43.65
CA ASN A 55 -26.70 28.09 42.27
C ASN A 55 -25.88 26.92 41.71
N MET A 56 -26.27 26.43 40.54
CA MET A 56 -25.60 25.32 39.86
C MET A 56 -24.85 25.81 38.62
N TYR A 57 -23.55 25.53 38.56
CA TYR A 57 -22.70 25.86 37.41
C TYR A 57 -22.28 24.57 36.71
N ARG A 58 -22.56 24.44 35.41
CA ARG A 58 -22.25 23.24 34.61
C ARG A 58 -21.09 23.49 33.66
N PHE A 59 -20.12 22.58 33.66
CA PHE A 59 -19.04 22.50 32.69
C PHE A 59 -19.05 21.15 31.98
N GLN A 60 -18.79 21.12 30.67
CA GLN A 60 -18.74 19.90 29.88
C GLN A 60 -17.48 19.86 29.03
N PHE A 61 -16.90 18.68 28.90
CA PHE A 61 -15.75 18.44 28.03
C PHE A 61 -15.73 16.98 27.57
N THR A 62 -15.00 16.69 26.50
CA THR A 62 -14.83 15.33 25.98
C THR A 62 -13.43 14.83 26.33
N LEU A 63 -13.34 13.65 26.93
CA LEU A 63 -12.08 12.95 27.20
C LEU A 63 -11.78 11.97 26.06
N ALA A 64 -10.57 11.99 25.53
CA ALA A 64 -10.17 11.05 24.49
C ALA A 64 -10.15 9.60 25.06
N PRO A 65 -10.49 8.57 24.26
CA PRO A 65 -10.54 7.18 24.73
C PRO A 65 -9.23 6.66 25.32
N GLU A 66 -8.09 7.24 24.93
CA GLU A 66 -6.75 6.83 25.35
C GLU A 66 -6.37 7.38 26.73
N VAL A 67 -7.14 8.31 27.31
CA VAL A 67 -6.87 8.83 28.65
C VAL A 67 -7.49 7.89 29.69
N ASP A 68 -6.66 7.45 30.64
CA ASP A 68 -7.14 6.62 31.74
C ASP A 68 -8.07 7.42 32.66
N SER A 69 -9.36 7.13 32.58
CA SER A 69 -10.39 7.82 33.34
C SER A 69 -10.32 7.55 34.86
N ASN A 70 -9.69 6.45 35.30
CA ASN A 70 -9.55 6.14 36.72
C ASN A 70 -8.44 6.96 37.41
N HIS A 71 -7.48 7.44 36.63
CA HIS A 71 -6.36 8.24 37.13
C HIS A 71 -6.39 9.70 36.65
N PHE A 72 -7.40 10.07 35.86
CA PHE A 72 -7.64 11.45 35.46
C PHE A 72 -8.05 12.30 36.67
N GLU A 73 -7.37 13.42 36.89
CA GLU A 73 -7.69 14.37 37.95
C GLU A 73 -7.38 15.80 37.51
N PHE A 74 -8.04 16.78 38.15
CA PHE A 74 -7.72 18.19 38.03
C PHE A 74 -7.14 18.74 39.34
N ASP A 75 -6.08 19.53 39.23
CA ASP A 75 -5.75 20.55 40.21
C ASP A 75 -6.72 21.72 40.03
N MET A 76 -7.67 21.84 40.95
CA MET A 76 -8.68 22.89 40.94
C MET A 76 -8.37 23.96 41.98
N ARG A 77 -8.44 25.22 41.55
CA ARG A 77 -8.52 26.40 42.42
C ARG A 77 -9.85 27.07 42.25
N TYR A 78 -10.53 27.44 43.34
CA TYR A 78 -11.84 28.09 43.25
C TYR A 78 -12.04 29.23 44.25
N TYR A 79 -12.99 30.09 43.90
CA TYR A 79 -13.62 31.13 44.73
C TYR A 79 -15.14 31.00 44.58
N THR A 80 -15.86 31.09 45.69
CA THR A 80 -17.33 31.14 45.70
C THR A 80 -17.81 32.37 46.44
N ASP A 81 -19.04 32.81 46.16
CA ASP A 81 -19.78 33.62 47.11
C ASP A 81 -20.37 32.70 48.19
N ASP A 82 -20.27 33.11 49.45
CA ASP A 82 -20.63 32.36 50.66
C ASP A 82 -20.02 30.95 50.83
N SER A 83 -20.50 29.92 50.12
CA SER A 83 -20.01 28.54 50.31
C SER A 83 -20.21 27.56 49.15
N MET A 84 -19.17 26.78 48.84
CA MET A 84 -19.25 25.62 47.93
C MET A 84 -19.80 24.38 48.67
N GLN A 85 -20.98 23.90 48.26
CA GLN A 85 -21.66 22.79 48.91
C GLN A 85 -21.24 21.43 48.36
N GLY A 86 -20.95 21.38 47.06
CA GLY A 86 -20.46 20.16 46.45
C GLY A 86 -20.14 20.31 44.97
N VAL A 87 -19.37 19.34 44.49
CA VAL A 87 -19.06 19.15 43.09
C VAL A 87 -19.53 17.76 42.69
N TYR A 88 -20.19 17.69 41.54
CA TYR A 88 -20.71 16.46 40.97
C TYR A 88 -20.05 16.23 39.62
N VAL A 89 -19.60 15.01 39.37
CA VAL A 89 -19.06 14.58 38.08
C VAL A 89 -19.95 13.46 37.57
N ASN A 90 -20.49 13.61 36.36
CA ASN A 90 -21.41 12.67 35.73
C ASN A 90 -22.56 12.26 36.68
N SER A 91 -23.20 13.27 37.28
CA SER A 91 -24.32 13.14 38.23
C SER A 91 -24.01 12.41 39.53
N THR A 92 -22.73 12.11 39.81
CA THR A 92 -22.28 11.48 41.06
C THR A 92 -21.53 12.50 41.89
N THR A 93 -21.73 12.50 43.22
CA THR A 93 -20.98 13.36 44.13
C THR A 93 -19.49 13.07 44.02
N ALA A 94 -18.73 14.04 43.52
CA ALA A 94 -17.28 13.98 43.41
C ALA A 94 -16.61 14.51 44.68
N MET A 95 -17.11 15.62 45.25
CA MET A 95 -16.61 16.23 46.48
C MET A 95 -17.74 16.91 47.26
N SER A 96 -17.87 16.66 48.56
CA SER A 96 -18.76 17.39 49.48
C SER A 96 -18.51 17.00 50.96
N PRO A 97 -18.53 17.95 51.93
CA PRO A 97 -18.51 19.41 51.75
C PRO A 97 -17.08 19.90 51.45
N LEU A 98 -16.97 21.00 50.71
CA LEU A 98 -15.67 21.60 50.40
C LEU A 98 -15.30 22.67 51.45
N PRO A 99 -14.00 22.93 51.68
CA PRO A 99 -13.58 24.01 52.57
C PRO A 99 -14.18 25.36 52.15
N ALA A 100 -14.44 26.23 53.12
CA ALA A 100 -14.87 27.59 52.82
C ALA A 100 -13.78 28.31 51.99
N GLY A 101 -14.14 28.72 50.78
CA GLY A 101 -13.31 29.53 49.89
C GLY A 101 -14.19 30.63 49.32
N GLY A 102 -14.05 31.84 49.84
CA GLY A 102 -15.11 32.85 49.75
C GLY A 102 -14.59 34.24 49.41
N PHE A 103 -15.33 35.00 48.59
CA PHE A 103 -15.27 36.47 48.56
C PHE A 103 -15.82 37.03 49.87
N HIS A 104 -15.11 36.88 50.98
CA HIS A 104 -15.51 37.50 52.23
C HIS A 104 -14.94 38.92 52.32
N SER A 105 -15.70 39.84 52.93
CA SER A 105 -15.27 41.22 53.19
C SER A 105 -14.06 41.35 54.14
N ASN A 106 -13.44 40.23 54.55
CA ASN A 106 -12.26 40.18 55.40
C ASN A 106 -11.03 39.65 54.62
N PRO A 107 -10.01 40.49 54.35
CA PRO A 107 -8.86 40.15 53.51
C PRO A 107 -7.93 39.08 54.11
N THR A 108 -8.12 38.63 55.35
CA THR A 108 -7.28 37.57 55.97
C THR A 108 -7.74 36.15 55.68
N THR A 109 -8.92 35.96 55.06
CA THR A 109 -9.50 34.63 54.73
C THR A 109 -9.77 34.44 53.23
N ASP A 110 -9.38 35.43 52.41
CA ASP A 110 -9.62 35.47 50.96
C ASP A 110 -8.53 34.68 50.22
N ALA A 111 -8.46 33.37 50.48
CA ALA A 111 -7.48 32.47 49.89
C ALA A 111 -8.18 31.49 48.94
N SER A 112 -7.72 31.42 47.68
CA SER A 112 -8.13 30.34 46.77
C SER A 112 -7.83 28.99 47.42
N GLN A 113 -8.82 28.12 47.47
CA GLN A 113 -8.61 26.75 47.94
C GLN A 113 -8.09 25.90 46.79
N ASN A 114 -7.01 25.16 47.03
CA ASN A 114 -6.50 24.17 46.09
C ASN A 114 -7.06 22.80 46.47
N VAL A 115 -7.80 22.17 45.57
CA VAL A 115 -8.35 20.83 45.78
C VAL A 115 -8.09 19.95 44.56
N LYS A 116 -7.88 18.66 44.81
CA LYS A 116 -7.82 17.64 43.76
C LYS A 116 -9.25 17.23 43.42
N LEU A 117 -9.71 17.58 42.22
CA LEU A 117 -11.00 17.12 41.72
C LEU A 117 -10.82 15.76 41.03
N THR A 118 -11.22 14.72 41.74
CA THR A 118 -11.41 13.36 41.22
C THR A 118 -12.89 13.11 40.96
N GLY A 119 -13.24 12.20 40.05
CA GLY A 119 -14.64 11.83 39.83
C GLY A 119 -14.76 10.54 39.01
N PRO A 120 -15.97 10.02 38.83
CA PRO A 120 -16.23 8.93 37.89
C PRO A 120 -16.15 9.46 36.45
N TRP A 121 -14.94 9.77 36.00
CA TRP A 121 -14.67 10.19 34.63
C TRP A 121 -14.95 9.03 33.67
N GLN A 122 -15.27 9.36 32.43
CA GLN A 122 -15.48 8.39 31.36
C GLN A 122 -14.83 8.86 30.06
N ALA A 123 -14.52 7.94 29.15
CA ALA A 123 -14.20 8.31 27.78
C ALA A 123 -15.39 9.02 27.14
N GLY A 124 -15.14 9.99 26.25
CA GLY A 124 -16.19 10.80 25.66
C GLY A 124 -16.67 11.92 26.60
N LEU A 125 -17.97 12.24 26.56
CA LEU A 125 -18.54 13.41 27.24
C LEU A 125 -18.51 13.26 28.77
N ASN A 126 -17.95 14.25 29.47
CA ASN A 126 -18.01 14.39 30.92
C ASN A 126 -18.72 15.69 31.29
N THR A 127 -19.46 15.66 32.40
CA THR A 127 -20.15 16.84 32.94
C THR A 127 -19.74 17.06 34.39
N ILE A 128 -19.32 18.28 34.71
CA ILE A 128 -19.04 18.75 36.07
C ILE A 128 -20.14 19.73 36.46
N ILE A 129 -20.69 19.59 37.67
CA ILE A 129 -21.65 20.52 38.26
C ILE A 129 -21.13 21.02 39.59
N PHE A 130 -21.03 22.33 39.76
CA PHE A 130 -20.70 22.99 41.02
C PHE A 130 -21.97 23.51 41.68
N SER A 131 -22.18 23.19 42.95
CA SER A 131 -23.31 23.69 43.75
C SER A 131 -22.82 24.71 44.78
N VAL A 132 -23.24 25.96 44.62
CA VAL A 132 -22.86 27.09 45.47
C VAL A 132 -24.06 27.55 46.25
N LYS A 133 -23.96 27.57 47.58
CA LYS A 133 -24.99 28.09 48.47
C LYS A 133 -24.71 29.55 48.77
N ASP A 134 -25.74 30.36 48.56
CA ASP A 134 -25.75 31.80 48.73
C ASP A 134 -26.86 32.20 49.72
N THR A 135 -26.58 33.20 50.56
CA THR A 135 -27.50 33.76 51.56
C THR A 135 -27.87 35.22 51.27
N GLY A 136 -27.65 35.68 50.03
CA GLY A 136 -27.85 37.04 49.56
C GLY A 136 -28.58 37.13 48.20
N TRP A 137 -28.19 38.13 47.39
CA TRP A 137 -28.93 38.52 46.17
C TRP A 137 -28.31 38.00 44.87
N SER A 138 -27.05 37.56 44.87
CA SER A 138 -26.36 37.09 43.65
C SER A 138 -25.14 36.27 44.04
N ALA A 139 -25.01 35.05 43.48
CA ALA A 139 -23.85 34.22 43.72
C ALA A 139 -22.79 34.35 42.62
N GLY A 140 -21.53 34.39 43.03
CA GLY A 140 -20.35 34.28 42.18
C GLY A 140 -19.67 32.93 42.28
N PHE A 141 -19.13 32.43 41.17
CA PHE A 141 -18.23 31.29 41.13
C PHE A 141 -17.11 31.54 40.12
N LEU A 142 -15.87 31.32 40.55
CA LEU A 142 -14.70 31.31 39.68
C LEU A 142 -13.87 30.07 39.99
N ALA A 143 -13.52 29.30 38.96
CA ALA A 143 -12.58 28.20 39.10
C ALA A 143 -11.54 28.17 37.99
N ARG A 144 -10.33 27.75 38.35
CA ARG A 144 -9.26 27.37 37.44
C ARG A 144 -8.96 25.89 37.67
N MET A 145 -9.08 25.09 36.62
CA MET A 145 -8.80 23.66 36.65
C MET A 145 -7.64 23.35 35.70
N VAL A 146 -6.65 22.59 36.17
CA VAL A 146 -5.48 22.16 35.39
C VAL A 146 -5.35 20.64 35.53
N PRO A 147 -5.34 19.86 34.42
CA PRO A 147 -5.08 18.43 34.50
C PRO A 147 -3.74 18.17 35.17
N THR A 148 -3.65 17.14 36.00
CA THR A 148 -2.41 16.85 36.73
C THR A 148 -1.52 15.91 35.92
N VAL A 149 -0.27 15.75 36.37
CA VAL A 149 0.69 14.83 35.75
C VAL A 149 0.30 13.35 35.85
N ARG A 150 -0.77 12.99 36.57
CA ARG A 150 -1.31 11.61 36.59
C ARG A 150 -2.31 11.33 35.47
N SER A 151 -2.77 12.37 34.77
CA SER A 151 -3.63 12.28 33.59
C SER A 151 -2.80 11.90 32.36
N PHE A 152 -2.27 10.68 32.34
CA PHE A 152 -1.53 10.15 31.19
C PHE A 152 -2.50 9.64 30.12
N CYS A 153 -2.19 9.91 28.85
CA CYS A 153 -2.67 9.04 27.78
C CYS A 153 -1.97 7.70 27.97
N ASN A 154 -2.72 6.62 28.18
CA ASN A 154 -2.19 5.28 28.15
C ASN A 154 -2.03 4.81 26.70
N ALA A 155 -1.25 5.59 25.93
CA ALA A 155 -0.99 5.32 24.54
C ALA A 155 0.10 4.24 24.46
N VAL A 156 -0.26 3.09 23.92
CA VAL A 156 0.61 1.93 23.79
C VAL A 156 1.44 2.07 22.51
N PRO A 157 2.77 2.25 22.59
CA PRO A 157 3.60 2.32 21.42
C PRO A 157 3.60 0.97 20.69
N ILE A 158 3.26 0.97 19.40
CA ILE A 158 3.35 -0.17 18.50
C ILE A 158 4.27 0.18 17.33
N ARG A 159 5.05 -0.81 16.87
CA ARG A 159 5.92 -0.65 15.70
C ARG A 159 5.81 -1.84 14.76
N ILE A 160 6.32 -1.64 13.56
CA ILE A 160 6.64 -2.73 12.63
C ILE A 160 8.12 -2.70 12.26
N ALA A 161 8.68 -3.87 11.99
CA ALA A 161 9.93 -4.04 11.25
C ALA A 161 9.63 -4.85 9.98
N LYS A 162 10.29 -4.51 8.87
CA LYS A 162 10.12 -5.21 7.60
C LYS A 162 11.47 -5.67 7.05
N THR A 163 11.54 -6.90 6.58
CA THR A 163 12.71 -7.47 5.92
C THR A 163 12.29 -8.25 4.66
N ALA A 164 13.26 -8.50 3.79
CA ALA A 164 13.19 -9.52 2.76
C ALA A 164 14.29 -10.56 3.05
N ASP A 165 14.13 -11.80 2.59
CA ASP A 165 15.08 -12.88 2.85
C ASP A 165 16.43 -12.69 2.13
N LYS A 166 16.44 -11.95 1.02
CA LYS A 166 17.62 -11.52 0.26
C LYS A 166 17.48 -10.06 -0.21
N THR A 167 18.61 -9.45 -0.57
CA THR A 167 18.68 -8.10 -1.13
C THR A 167 18.67 -8.07 -2.66
N ALA A 168 18.99 -9.19 -3.31
CA ALA A 168 18.97 -9.33 -4.76
C ALA A 168 18.41 -10.71 -5.16
N TYR A 169 17.66 -10.76 -6.27
CA TYR A 169 17.00 -11.97 -6.75
C TYR A 169 17.12 -12.12 -8.26
N LEU A 170 17.31 -13.35 -8.72
CA LEU A 170 17.08 -13.72 -10.11
C LEU A 170 15.56 -13.87 -10.36
N PRO A 171 15.07 -13.61 -11.57
CA PRO A 171 13.69 -13.93 -11.93
C PRO A 171 13.37 -15.43 -11.74
N GLY A 172 12.14 -15.73 -11.31
CA GLY A 172 11.69 -17.10 -11.04
C GLY A 172 12.09 -17.64 -9.67
N GLU A 173 12.91 -16.94 -8.90
CA GLU A 173 13.23 -17.32 -7.52
C GLU A 173 12.04 -17.07 -6.58
N SER A 174 12.00 -17.83 -5.47
CA SER A 174 11.13 -17.51 -4.34
C SER A 174 11.63 -16.25 -3.64
N ILE A 175 10.68 -15.42 -3.19
CA ILE A 175 10.92 -14.24 -2.36
C ILE A 175 9.95 -14.24 -1.18
N THR A 176 10.46 -13.90 0.00
CA THR A 176 9.70 -13.81 1.24
C THR A 176 9.95 -12.46 1.92
N TYR A 177 8.89 -11.65 2.03
CA TYR A 177 8.89 -10.47 2.89
C TYR A 177 8.37 -10.84 4.27
N THR A 178 9.03 -10.37 5.32
CA THR A 178 8.61 -10.58 6.70
C THR A 178 8.30 -9.24 7.35
N VAL A 179 7.12 -9.12 7.95
CA VAL A 179 6.72 -7.97 8.78
C VAL A 179 6.51 -8.45 10.21
N THR A 180 7.27 -7.90 11.15
CA THR A 180 7.08 -8.15 12.59
C THR A 180 6.40 -6.93 13.20
N ALA A 181 5.15 -7.10 13.64
CA ALA A 181 4.44 -6.11 14.45
C ALA A 181 4.68 -6.40 15.94
N GLU A 182 4.97 -5.36 16.72
CA GLU A 182 5.33 -5.50 18.14
C GLU A 182 4.66 -4.43 18.99
N ASN A 183 4.00 -4.87 20.05
CA ASN A 183 3.46 -4.02 21.10
C ASN A 183 4.54 -3.79 22.17
N MET A 184 4.96 -2.54 22.32
CA MET A 184 6.02 -2.13 23.24
C MET A 184 5.51 -1.64 24.60
N GLY A 185 4.18 -1.62 24.81
CA GLY A 185 3.58 -1.21 26.07
C GLY A 185 3.08 -2.38 26.91
N VAL A 186 2.38 -2.01 27.98
CA VAL A 186 1.87 -2.92 29.01
C VAL A 186 0.40 -3.28 28.85
N ASP A 187 -0.29 -2.66 27.89
CA ASP A 187 -1.69 -2.90 27.58
C ASP A 187 -1.89 -3.49 26.18
N THR A 188 -3.03 -4.12 25.96
CA THR A 188 -3.39 -4.71 24.67
C THR A 188 -3.87 -3.63 23.69
N VAL A 189 -3.39 -3.68 22.45
CA VAL A 189 -3.90 -2.84 21.36
C VAL A 189 -4.79 -3.69 20.47
N THR A 190 -6.04 -3.27 20.28
CA THR A 190 -7.03 -4.00 19.47
C THR A 190 -7.35 -3.25 18.18
N ALA A 191 -7.84 -3.98 17.17
CA ALA A 191 -8.24 -3.44 15.86
C ALA A 191 -7.12 -2.70 15.09
N ASN A 192 -5.88 -3.20 15.19
CA ASN A 192 -4.79 -2.73 14.33
C ASN A 192 -5.03 -3.15 12.88
N SER A 193 -4.53 -2.38 11.92
CA SER A 193 -4.64 -2.70 10.50
C SER A 193 -3.28 -2.63 9.81
N LEU A 194 -2.84 -3.70 9.15
CA LEU A 194 -1.59 -3.74 8.39
C LEU A 194 -1.88 -3.79 6.89
N ALA A 195 -1.50 -2.74 6.18
CA ALA A 195 -1.53 -2.66 4.73
C ALA A 195 -0.14 -2.96 4.16
N ASP A 196 -0.05 -3.95 3.28
CA ASP A 196 1.20 -4.38 2.65
C ASP A 196 0.85 -4.95 1.25
N PRO A 197 0.73 -4.08 0.23
CA PRO A 197 0.33 -4.51 -1.10
C PRO A 197 1.42 -5.34 -1.76
N THR A 198 1.04 -6.44 -2.42
CA THR A 198 1.97 -7.27 -3.18
C THR A 198 2.73 -6.43 -4.20
N PRO A 199 4.08 -6.42 -4.19
CA PRO A 199 4.86 -5.70 -5.18
C PRO A 199 4.60 -6.21 -6.60
N ALA A 200 4.64 -5.32 -7.59
CA ALA A 200 4.34 -5.67 -8.99
C ALA A 200 5.28 -6.74 -9.58
N GLY A 201 6.50 -6.85 -9.06
CA GLY A 201 7.48 -7.88 -9.44
C GLY A 201 7.28 -9.24 -8.76
N VAL A 202 6.19 -9.46 -8.02
CA VAL A 202 5.91 -10.70 -7.26
C VAL A 202 4.63 -11.35 -7.76
N GLN A 203 4.73 -12.61 -8.19
CA GLN A 203 3.61 -13.44 -8.65
C GLN A 203 3.24 -14.50 -7.62
N ASN A 204 2.02 -15.03 -7.72
CA ASN A 204 1.51 -16.12 -6.88
C ASN A 204 1.66 -15.87 -5.37
N ALA A 205 1.53 -14.60 -4.96
CA ALA A 205 1.80 -14.19 -3.60
C ALA A 205 0.81 -14.80 -2.61
N GLN A 206 1.31 -15.32 -1.49
CA GLN A 206 0.56 -15.94 -0.41
C GLN A 206 0.95 -15.31 0.92
N TRP A 207 -0.06 -15.00 1.73
CA TRP A 207 0.13 -14.49 3.08
C TRP A 207 0.08 -15.62 4.11
N ASN A 208 0.97 -15.55 5.08
CA ASN A 208 0.91 -16.36 6.29
C ASN A 208 1.14 -15.47 7.53
N CYS A 209 0.70 -15.93 8.69
CA CYS A 209 0.89 -15.27 9.96
C CYS A 209 1.32 -16.31 11.00
N SER A 210 2.24 -15.90 11.87
CA SER A 210 2.67 -16.67 13.04
C SER A 210 2.78 -15.76 14.27
N SER A 211 2.49 -16.30 15.45
CA SER A 211 2.69 -15.62 16.73
C SER A 211 3.90 -16.20 17.45
N SER A 212 4.67 -15.32 18.10
CA SER A 212 5.91 -15.70 18.80
C SER A 212 5.68 -16.35 20.18
N LEU A 213 4.45 -16.29 20.71
CA LEU A 213 4.09 -16.82 22.02
C LEU A 213 2.74 -17.57 21.97
N ALA A 214 2.68 -18.72 22.64
CA ALA A 214 1.57 -19.68 22.60
C ALA A 214 0.27 -19.20 23.28
N THR A 215 0.23 -17.98 23.83
CA THR A 215 -0.83 -17.55 24.75
C THR A 215 -1.36 -16.14 24.48
N GLY A 216 -1.65 -15.79 23.22
CA GLY A 216 -2.53 -14.64 23.05
C GLY A 216 -2.78 -14.02 21.70
N ALA A 217 -1.74 -13.70 20.95
CA ALA A 217 -1.91 -13.09 19.65
C ALA A 217 -2.45 -14.13 18.65
N SER A 218 -3.69 -13.92 18.19
CA SER A 218 -4.32 -14.77 17.18
C SER A 218 -4.05 -14.22 15.80
N CYS A 219 -3.48 -15.05 14.94
CA CYS A 219 -3.45 -14.73 13.52
C CYS A 219 -4.87 -14.66 12.94
N PRO A 220 -5.13 -13.74 11.99
CA PRO A 220 -6.40 -13.72 11.27
C PRO A 220 -6.63 -15.04 10.53
N THR A 221 -7.90 -15.43 10.38
CA THR A 221 -8.29 -16.63 9.65
C THR A 221 -7.96 -16.49 8.17
N ALA A 222 -7.38 -17.54 7.57
CA ALA A 222 -7.12 -17.56 6.13
C ALA A 222 -8.42 -17.55 5.30
N PRO A 223 -8.43 -17.01 4.06
CA PRO A 223 -7.31 -16.38 3.37
C PRO A 223 -7.01 -14.98 3.92
N ILE A 224 -5.71 -14.71 4.14
CA ILE A 224 -5.25 -13.40 4.61
C ILE A 224 -5.12 -12.51 3.37
N THR A 225 -5.88 -11.41 3.35
CA THR A 225 -5.77 -10.37 2.33
C THR A 225 -5.52 -9.04 3.03
N ALA A 226 -4.63 -8.22 2.48
CA ALA A 226 -4.38 -6.88 3.01
C ALA A 226 -5.57 -5.95 2.69
N PRO A 227 -5.97 -5.04 3.61
CA PRO A 227 -5.37 -4.81 4.92
C PRO A 227 -5.73 -5.90 5.96
N ILE A 228 -4.74 -6.29 6.76
CA ILE A 228 -4.83 -7.38 7.75
C ILE A 228 -5.19 -6.78 9.10
N ASN A 229 -6.33 -7.16 9.69
CA ASN A 229 -6.74 -6.68 11.01
C ASN A 229 -6.34 -7.67 12.11
N PHE A 230 -5.79 -7.17 13.22
CA PHE A 230 -5.34 -8.01 14.33
C PHE A 230 -5.26 -7.25 15.66
N ASP A 231 -5.28 -8.03 16.73
CA ASP A 231 -5.00 -7.57 18.09
C ASP A 231 -3.60 -8.03 18.52
N ILE A 232 -2.94 -7.23 19.35
CA ILE A 232 -1.62 -7.56 19.88
C ILE A 232 -1.56 -7.25 21.37
N LYS A 233 -1.34 -8.29 22.18
CA LYS A 233 -1.26 -8.14 23.63
C LYS A 233 0.04 -7.45 24.03
N ALA A 234 0.05 -6.95 25.27
CA ALA A 234 1.20 -6.32 25.89
C ALA A 234 2.49 -7.15 25.71
N GLY A 235 3.53 -6.52 25.17
CA GLY A 235 4.84 -7.14 24.95
C GLY A 235 4.90 -8.26 23.88
N GLU A 236 3.80 -8.59 23.21
CA GLU A 236 3.77 -9.66 22.22
C GLU A 236 4.17 -9.18 20.80
N LYS A 237 4.48 -10.15 19.94
CA LYS A 237 4.79 -9.94 18.52
C LYS A 237 4.00 -10.87 17.61
N LEU A 238 3.51 -10.32 16.50
CA LEU A 238 2.98 -11.06 15.36
C LEU A 238 3.92 -10.91 14.17
N THR A 239 4.15 -12.01 13.47
CA THR A 239 4.98 -12.05 12.27
C THR A 239 4.14 -12.45 11.07
N PHE A 240 4.02 -11.55 10.11
CA PHE A 240 3.33 -11.75 8.85
C PHE A 240 4.37 -11.99 7.76
N THR A 241 4.15 -13.02 6.93
CA THR A 241 5.01 -13.32 5.79
C THR A 241 4.24 -13.28 4.49
N LEU A 242 4.81 -12.62 3.49
CA LEU A 242 4.34 -12.60 2.11
C LEU A 242 5.35 -13.35 1.26
N THR A 243 4.98 -14.52 0.76
CA THR A 243 5.84 -15.34 -0.10
C THR A 243 5.28 -15.41 -1.51
N GLY A 244 6.14 -15.29 -2.51
CA GLY A 244 5.78 -15.44 -3.92
C GLY A 244 6.99 -15.74 -4.79
N THR A 245 6.82 -15.58 -6.10
CA THR A 245 7.88 -15.81 -7.09
C THR A 245 8.21 -14.51 -7.81
N THR A 246 9.49 -14.21 -8.02
CA THR A 246 9.93 -13.00 -8.71
C THR A 246 9.61 -13.08 -10.21
N ALA A 247 9.07 -11.98 -10.75
CA ALA A 247 8.82 -11.82 -12.18
C ALA A 247 10.08 -11.32 -12.92
N GLN A 248 10.10 -11.43 -14.25
CA GLN A 248 11.15 -10.86 -15.10
C GLN A 248 11.25 -9.34 -14.99
N THR A 249 10.13 -8.67 -14.69
CA THR A 249 10.02 -7.21 -14.64
C THR A 249 9.15 -6.77 -13.49
N GLY A 250 9.29 -5.51 -13.07
CA GLY A 250 8.49 -4.92 -12.01
C GLY A 250 9.30 -4.74 -10.73
N SER A 251 8.85 -3.81 -9.89
CA SER A 251 9.53 -3.48 -8.65
C SER A 251 9.32 -4.58 -7.61
N LEU A 252 10.41 -4.93 -6.90
CA LEU A 252 10.38 -5.71 -5.67
C LEU A 252 10.31 -4.81 -4.42
N SER A 253 10.19 -3.49 -4.58
CA SER A 253 10.00 -2.59 -3.45
C SER A 253 8.67 -2.86 -2.78
N ASN A 254 8.72 -3.17 -1.49
CA ASN A 254 7.55 -3.49 -0.69
C ASN A 254 7.46 -2.58 0.53
N THR A 255 6.28 -2.00 0.76
CA THR A 255 6.02 -1.06 1.85
C THR A 255 4.87 -1.59 2.71
N ALA A 256 5.18 -1.88 3.97
CA ALA A 256 4.18 -2.18 4.98
C ALA A 256 3.82 -0.89 5.73
N THR A 257 2.53 -0.69 5.98
CA THR A 257 1.99 0.40 6.79
C THR A 257 1.03 -0.16 7.83
N LEU A 258 1.36 0.05 9.09
CA LEU A 258 0.51 -0.25 10.23
C LEU A 258 -0.31 0.99 10.60
N THR A 259 -1.60 0.80 10.79
CA THR A 259 -2.49 1.76 11.42
C THR A 259 -2.80 1.22 12.82
N PRO A 260 -2.29 1.86 13.89
CA PRO A 260 -2.63 1.47 15.26
C PRO A 260 -4.14 1.54 15.48
N GLY A 261 -4.67 0.56 16.19
CA GLY A 261 -6.07 0.57 16.61
C GLY A 261 -6.28 1.25 17.96
N THR A 262 -7.34 0.87 18.67
CA THR A 262 -7.74 1.50 19.94
C THR A 262 -6.64 1.39 20.99
N GLY A 263 -6.25 2.52 21.58
CA GLY A 263 -5.21 2.61 22.61
C GLY A 263 -3.77 2.55 22.07
N GLY A 264 -3.59 2.29 20.77
CA GLY A 264 -2.28 2.21 20.14
C GLY A 264 -1.82 3.53 19.52
N VAL A 265 -0.50 3.76 19.52
CA VAL A 265 0.14 4.84 18.76
C VAL A 265 1.41 4.33 18.11
N CYS A 266 1.82 4.94 16.99
CA CYS A 266 3.09 4.59 16.37
C CYS A 266 4.26 4.93 17.30
N ALA A 267 5.19 3.98 17.45
CA ALA A 267 6.44 4.24 18.14
C ALA A 267 7.19 5.39 17.44
N ALA A 268 7.64 6.38 18.21
CA ALA A 268 8.19 7.63 17.67
C ALA A 268 9.53 7.45 16.94
N ASP A 269 10.28 6.40 17.27
CA ASP A 269 11.61 6.10 16.75
C ASP A 269 11.58 5.32 15.42
N THR A 270 10.70 4.33 15.31
CA THR A 270 10.60 3.47 14.12
C THR A 270 9.40 3.77 13.23
N GLY A 271 8.41 4.50 13.74
CA GLY A 271 7.13 4.73 13.07
C GLY A 271 6.33 3.45 12.83
N CYS A 272 5.30 3.58 12.00
CA CYS A 272 4.43 2.48 11.57
C CYS A 272 4.57 2.12 10.09
N THR A 273 5.53 2.70 9.37
CA THR A 273 5.74 2.43 7.95
C THR A 273 7.17 1.96 7.74
N GLN A 274 7.33 0.85 7.04
CA GLN A 274 8.63 0.28 6.73
C GLN A 274 8.66 -0.18 5.28
N THR A 275 9.75 0.16 4.59
CA THR A 275 9.98 -0.19 3.19
C THR A 275 11.26 -0.99 3.06
N VAL A 276 11.20 -2.07 2.29
CA VAL A 276 12.38 -2.78 1.82
C VAL A 276 12.35 -2.84 0.31
N SER A 277 13.50 -2.65 -0.31
CA SER A 277 13.61 -2.59 -1.77
C SER A 277 14.72 -3.51 -2.26
N PRO A 278 14.50 -4.84 -2.25
CA PRO A 278 15.39 -5.73 -2.98
C PRO A 278 15.41 -5.39 -4.47
N THR A 279 16.48 -5.77 -5.14
CA THR A 279 16.66 -5.50 -6.57
C THR A 279 16.60 -6.79 -7.37
N LEU A 280 16.05 -6.71 -8.58
CA LEU A 280 16.27 -7.77 -9.57
C LEU A 280 17.74 -7.76 -9.97
N THR A 281 18.39 -8.92 -9.93
CA THR A 281 19.72 -9.11 -10.49
C THR A 281 19.58 -9.07 -12.01
N PRO A 282 20.30 -8.16 -12.70
CA PRO A 282 20.31 -8.15 -14.16
C PRO A 282 20.76 -9.51 -14.72
N VAL A 283 20.04 -10.01 -15.73
CA VAL A 283 20.32 -11.28 -16.41
C VAL A 283 20.50 -11.05 -17.91
N PRO A 284 21.30 -11.88 -18.60
CA PRO A 284 21.32 -11.89 -20.06
C PRO A 284 19.98 -12.39 -20.63
N ASN A 285 19.66 -11.96 -21.84
CA ASN A 285 18.57 -12.50 -22.66
C ASN A 285 19.04 -12.57 -24.13
N LEU A 286 19.57 -13.71 -24.52
CA LEU A 286 20.11 -14.01 -25.83
C LEU A 286 19.05 -14.61 -26.77
N THR A 287 18.65 -13.82 -27.76
CA THR A 287 17.76 -14.27 -28.83
C THR A 287 18.46 -14.33 -30.18
N PRO A 288 18.35 -15.42 -30.95
CA PRO A 288 18.86 -15.47 -32.32
C PRO A 288 17.98 -14.66 -33.26
N ALA A 289 18.59 -13.93 -34.20
CA ALA A 289 17.88 -13.15 -35.21
C ALA A 289 18.52 -13.29 -36.60
N TRP A 290 17.76 -13.83 -37.56
CA TRP A 290 18.19 -13.92 -38.95
C TRP A 290 18.35 -12.52 -39.56
N ALA A 291 19.49 -12.29 -40.23
CA ALA A 291 19.79 -11.00 -40.83
C ALA A 291 19.00 -10.77 -42.13
N PRO A 292 18.65 -9.50 -42.44
CA PRO A 292 18.08 -9.15 -43.75
C PRO A 292 18.98 -9.63 -44.89
N GLY A 293 18.37 -10.10 -45.97
CA GLY A 293 19.09 -10.61 -47.15
C GLY A 293 19.47 -12.09 -47.09
N THR A 294 19.12 -12.79 -46.00
CA THR A 294 19.17 -14.26 -45.97
C THR A 294 18.24 -14.83 -47.04
N PRO A 295 18.72 -15.67 -47.96
CA PRO A 295 17.93 -16.16 -49.08
C PRO A 295 16.86 -17.15 -48.63
N SER A 296 15.62 -16.93 -49.06
CA SER A 296 14.50 -17.85 -48.85
C SER A 296 14.27 -18.81 -50.02
N ALA A 297 14.85 -18.51 -51.18
CA ALA A 297 14.78 -19.31 -52.40
C ALA A 297 16.19 -19.71 -52.85
N LEU A 298 16.38 -21.00 -53.05
CA LEU A 298 17.64 -21.62 -53.45
C LEU A 298 17.49 -22.33 -54.80
N THR A 299 18.63 -22.53 -55.45
CA THR A 299 18.75 -23.47 -56.57
C THR A 299 19.48 -24.72 -56.08
N VAL A 300 18.92 -25.89 -56.36
CA VAL A 300 19.52 -27.19 -55.97
C VAL A 300 20.95 -27.28 -56.51
N GLY A 301 21.88 -27.67 -55.64
CA GLY A 301 23.30 -27.80 -55.94
C GLY A 301 24.10 -26.48 -55.94
N THR A 302 23.47 -25.34 -55.65
CA THR A 302 24.17 -24.03 -55.57
C THR A 302 24.30 -23.59 -54.11
N PRO A 303 25.53 -23.36 -53.60
CA PRO A 303 25.73 -22.78 -52.27
C PRO A 303 25.14 -21.39 -52.15
N ALA A 304 24.50 -21.13 -51.02
CA ALA A 304 23.99 -19.82 -50.62
C ALA A 304 24.58 -19.42 -49.27
N THR A 305 24.55 -18.12 -48.98
CA THR A 305 25.09 -17.55 -47.73
C THR A 305 23.94 -17.18 -46.80
N PHE A 306 24.02 -17.63 -45.55
CA PHE A 306 23.04 -17.37 -44.51
C PHE A 306 23.70 -16.61 -43.37
N THR A 307 22.98 -15.69 -42.75
CA THR A 307 23.51 -14.85 -41.68
C THR A 307 22.54 -14.75 -40.52
N VAL A 308 23.03 -15.01 -39.31
CA VAL A 308 22.27 -14.94 -38.05
C VAL A 308 23.09 -14.18 -37.00
N ASN A 309 22.41 -13.37 -36.20
CA ASN A 309 23.00 -12.66 -35.06
C ASN A 309 22.50 -13.30 -33.76
N ALA A 310 23.29 -13.24 -32.69
CA ALA A 310 22.78 -13.39 -31.33
C ALA A 310 22.63 -11.99 -30.71
N ASN A 311 21.43 -11.64 -30.29
CA ASN A 311 21.13 -10.35 -29.67
C ASN A 311 20.97 -10.56 -28.16
N ASN A 312 21.66 -9.76 -27.35
CA ASN A 312 21.42 -9.68 -25.93
C ASN A 312 20.44 -8.53 -25.64
N LEU A 313 19.18 -8.87 -25.36
CA LEU A 313 18.12 -7.95 -24.94
C LEU A 313 18.08 -7.77 -23.41
N GLY A 314 18.98 -8.43 -22.68
CA GLY A 314 19.09 -8.37 -21.24
C GLY A 314 19.96 -7.21 -20.76
N GLU A 315 19.75 -6.85 -19.48
CA GLU A 315 20.48 -5.77 -18.80
C GLU A 315 21.84 -6.24 -18.23
N ALA A 316 22.14 -7.54 -18.27
CA ALA A 316 23.48 -8.06 -18.01
C ALA A 316 24.16 -8.53 -19.29
N ALA A 317 25.49 -8.42 -19.32
CA ALA A 317 26.28 -9.05 -20.37
C ALA A 317 26.25 -10.58 -20.25
N SER A 318 26.28 -11.29 -21.38
CA SER A 318 26.58 -12.71 -21.41
C SER A 318 28.08 -12.93 -21.65
N THR A 319 28.66 -13.94 -21.00
CA THR A 319 30.04 -14.40 -21.23
C THR A 319 30.11 -15.79 -21.86
N ASP A 320 28.97 -16.45 -22.02
CA ASP A 320 28.82 -17.80 -22.55
C ASP A 320 27.58 -17.91 -23.45
N GLY A 321 27.34 -19.13 -23.94
CA GLY A 321 26.24 -19.44 -24.84
C GLY A 321 26.69 -20.23 -26.06
N THR A 322 25.79 -21.06 -26.56
CA THR A 322 25.98 -21.90 -27.73
C THR A 322 24.87 -21.61 -28.73
N LEU A 323 25.22 -21.11 -29.91
CA LEU A 323 24.28 -21.01 -31.03
C LEU A 323 24.31 -22.32 -31.83
N THR A 324 23.18 -23.01 -31.88
CA THR A 324 22.97 -24.21 -32.69
C THR A 324 22.10 -23.89 -33.90
N ILE A 325 22.62 -24.16 -35.08
CA ILE A 325 21.93 -24.02 -36.37
C ILE A 325 21.60 -25.42 -36.87
N THR A 326 20.33 -25.66 -37.20
CA THR A 326 19.88 -26.95 -37.76
C THR A 326 19.29 -26.73 -39.14
N LEU A 327 19.87 -27.40 -40.12
CA LEU A 327 19.35 -27.43 -41.48
C LEU A 327 18.22 -28.47 -41.59
N PRO A 328 17.20 -28.22 -42.43
CA PRO A 328 16.21 -29.25 -42.74
C PRO A 328 16.84 -30.42 -43.51
N ALA A 329 16.07 -31.50 -43.66
CA ALA A 329 16.43 -32.61 -44.54
C ALA A 329 16.75 -32.10 -45.96
N ASP A 330 17.63 -32.82 -46.66
CA ASP A 330 18.09 -32.49 -48.01
C ASP A 330 18.86 -31.17 -48.14
N MET A 331 19.36 -30.60 -47.04
CA MET A 331 20.37 -29.54 -47.05
C MET A 331 21.68 -30.00 -46.40
N ALA A 332 22.79 -29.38 -46.81
CA ALA A 332 24.09 -29.59 -46.21
C ALA A 332 24.86 -28.27 -46.07
N PHE A 333 25.65 -28.16 -45.00
CA PHE A 333 26.62 -27.07 -44.85
C PHE A 333 27.72 -27.20 -45.91
N THR A 334 28.22 -26.07 -46.39
CA THR A 334 29.26 -25.99 -47.41
C THR A 334 30.33 -24.99 -46.99
N GLY A 335 31.54 -25.15 -47.53
CA GLY A 335 32.68 -24.28 -47.22
C GLY A 335 33.30 -24.55 -45.84
N THR A 336 34.16 -23.63 -45.39
CA THR A 336 34.79 -23.70 -44.07
C THR A 336 33.83 -23.13 -43.04
N PRO A 337 33.57 -23.82 -41.91
CA PRO A 337 32.72 -23.27 -40.86
C PRO A 337 33.33 -22.00 -40.26
N PRO A 338 32.52 -21.07 -39.73
CA PRO A 338 33.02 -19.87 -39.06
C PRO A 338 33.91 -20.24 -37.87
N ALA A 339 34.80 -19.34 -37.47
CA ALA A 339 35.62 -19.52 -36.28
C ALA A 339 34.74 -19.75 -35.04
N GLY A 340 35.07 -20.76 -34.23
CA GLY A 340 34.28 -21.16 -33.06
C GLY A 340 33.06 -22.04 -33.38
N CYS A 341 32.84 -22.40 -34.65
CA CYS A 341 31.76 -23.30 -35.07
C CYS A 341 32.27 -24.69 -35.46
N VAL A 342 31.53 -25.73 -35.08
CA VAL A 342 31.77 -27.12 -35.46
C VAL A 342 30.52 -27.67 -36.14
N VAL A 343 30.70 -28.31 -37.30
CA VAL A 343 29.61 -28.97 -38.05
C VAL A 343 29.58 -30.45 -37.73
N GLY A 344 28.40 -30.95 -37.35
CA GLY A 344 28.09 -32.36 -37.17
C GLY A 344 26.82 -32.73 -37.94
N GLY A 345 26.98 -33.31 -39.13
CA GLY A 345 25.86 -33.67 -40.00
C GLY A 345 25.06 -32.43 -40.45
N SER A 346 23.75 -32.42 -40.18
CA SER A 346 22.85 -31.29 -40.49
C SER A 346 22.78 -30.22 -39.39
N SER A 347 23.63 -30.32 -38.36
CA SER A 347 23.72 -29.35 -37.27
C SER A 347 25.10 -28.66 -37.24
N MET A 348 25.11 -27.37 -36.92
CA MET A 348 26.31 -26.59 -36.65
C MET A 348 26.16 -25.97 -35.27
N SER A 349 27.16 -26.15 -34.41
CA SER A 349 27.21 -25.56 -33.07
C SER A 349 28.33 -24.54 -33.02
N CYS A 350 28.03 -23.32 -32.57
CA CYS A 350 28.94 -22.19 -32.49
C CYS A 350 29.01 -21.66 -31.06
N THR A 351 30.22 -21.58 -30.49
CA THR A 351 30.42 -20.89 -29.20
C THR A 351 30.25 -19.39 -29.38
N LEU A 352 29.40 -18.76 -28.59
CA LEU A 352 29.19 -17.32 -28.63
C LEU A 352 30.29 -16.57 -27.85
N PRO A 353 30.84 -15.46 -28.39
CA PRO A 353 31.71 -14.59 -27.61
C PRO A 353 30.89 -13.82 -26.56
N ALA A 354 31.57 -13.10 -25.67
CA ALA A 354 30.88 -12.21 -24.73
C ALA A 354 30.04 -11.16 -25.46
N ILE A 355 28.80 -10.97 -25.02
CA ILE A 355 27.83 -10.04 -25.62
C ILE A 355 27.43 -9.04 -24.53
N GLY A 356 27.73 -7.76 -24.73
CA GLY A 356 27.34 -6.70 -23.79
C GLY A 356 25.82 -6.63 -23.60
N ALA A 357 25.38 -6.10 -22.46
CA ALA A 357 23.97 -5.82 -22.20
C ALA A 357 23.36 -4.94 -23.30
N ASN A 358 22.14 -5.24 -23.73
CA ASN A 358 21.44 -4.48 -24.78
C ASN A 358 22.24 -4.34 -26.10
N THR A 359 23.08 -5.33 -26.45
CA THR A 359 23.88 -5.33 -27.68
C THR A 359 23.66 -6.59 -28.52
N ARG A 360 24.44 -6.80 -29.59
CA ARG A 360 24.43 -8.02 -30.40
C ARG A 360 25.84 -8.44 -30.78
N THR A 361 26.02 -9.72 -31.10
CA THR A 361 27.28 -10.23 -31.66
C THR A 361 27.57 -9.62 -33.02
N THR A 362 28.82 -9.77 -33.47
CA THR A 362 29.10 -9.81 -34.90
C THR A 362 28.28 -10.92 -35.57
N ALA A 363 27.87 -10.69 -36.81
CA ALA A 363 27.05 -11.62 -37.55
C ALA A 363 27.78 -12.95 -37.80
N ILE A 364 27.09 -14.06 -37.56
CA ILE A 364 27.59 -15.41 -37.83
C ILE A 364 27.10 -15.79 -39.22
N THR A 365 28.04 -15.88 -40.15
CA THR A 365 27.76 -16.11 -41.57
C THR A 365 28.29 -17.47 -42.01
N PHE A 366 27.43 -18.31 -42.56
CA PHE A 366 27.80 -19.65 -43.04
C PHE A 366 27.25 -19.90 -44.45
N SER A 367 27.82 -20.88 -45.14
CA SER A 367 27.31 -21.34 -46.43
C SER A 367 26.61 -22.70 -46.30
N ALA A 368 25.49 -22.85 -47.01
CA ALA A 368 24.76 -24.10 -47.12
C ALA A 368 24.14 -24.23 -48.51
N GLN A 369 23.86 -25.45 -48.93
CA GLN A 369 23.21 -25.75 -50.20
C GLN A 369 22.07 -26.76 -50.02
N ALA A 370 21.09 -26.71 -50.92
CA ALA A 370 20.08 -27.75 -51.05
C ALA A 370 20.60 -28.87 -51.98
N ASN A 371 20.49 -30.12 -51.53
CA ASN A 371 20.85 -31.34 -52.26
C ASN A 371 19.65 -31.91 -53.05
N ALA A 372 18.42 -31.55 -52.69
CA ALA A 372 17.20 -31.88 -53.41
C ALA A 372 16.22 -30.70 -53.43
N GLU A 373 15.11 -30.87 -54.15
CA GLU A 373 14.02 -29.88 -54.17
C GLU A 373 13.37 -29.81 -52.77
N ILE A 374 13.18 -28.59 -52.26
CA ILE A 374 12.65 -28.33 -50.91
C ILE A 374 11.45 -27.41 -51.04
N VAL A 375 10.34 -27.80 -50.40
CA VAL A 375 9.10 -27.00 -50.35
C VAL A 375 8.79 -26.66 -48.90
N ASN A 376 8.78 -25.37 -48.57
CA ASN A 376 8.38 -24.85 -47.25
C ASN A 376 9.08 -25.54 -46.06
N ALA A 377 10.41 -25.72 -46.13
CA ALA A 377 11.18 -26.11 -44.95
C ALA A 377 11.66 -24.87 -44.19
N ALA A 378 12.30 -25.07 -43.04
CA ALA A 378 12.88 -23.99 -42.25
C ALA A 378 14.27 -24.38 -41.73
N ILE A 379 15.16 -23.41 -41.72
CA ILE A 379 16.41 -23.48 -40.96
C ILE A 379 16.12 -22.92 -39.57
N THR A 380 16.55 -23.64 -38.54
CA THR A 380 16.35 -23.22 -37.15
C THR A 380 17.67 -22.77 -36.53
N ALA A 381 17.59 -21.74 -35.70
CA ALA A 381 18.66 -21.26 -34.84
C ALA A 381 18.17 -21.31 -33.39
N ASN A 382 18.98 -21.86 -32.50
CA ASN A 382 18.66 -22.00 -31.07
C ASN A 382 19.88 -21.58 -30.23
N ILE A 383 19.68 -20.78 -29.20
CA ILE A 383 20.71 -20.40 -28.24
C ILE A 383 20.50 -21.17 -26.94
N SER A 384 21.54 -21.84 -26.46
CA SER A 384 21.55 -22.60 -25.20
C SER A 384 22.77 -22.27 -24.34
N ASP A 385 22.83 -22.83 -23.13
CA ASP A 385 24.00 -22.81 -22.25
C ASP A 385 24.47 -21.40 -21.86
N VAL A 386 23.52 -20.50 -21.64
CA VAL A 386 23.76 -19.13 -21.15
C VAL A 386 23.56 -19.08 -19.65
N THR A 387 24.58 -18.67 -18.91
CA THR A 387 24.51 -18.59 -17.45
C THR A 387 23.48 -17.54 -17.00
N ASN A 388 22.60 -17.93 -16.08
CA ASN A 388 21.55 -17.08 -15.48
C ASN A 388 20.51 -16.51 -16.45
N GLU A 389 20.45 -16.99 -17.69
CA GLU A 389 19.33 -16.67 -18.58
C GLU A 389 18.07 -17.43 -18.14
N SER A 390 17.04 -16.69 -17.73
CA SER A 390 15.78 -17.27 -17.25
C SER A 390 14.66 -17.24 -18.31
N LEU A 391 14.74 -16.32 -19.27
CA LEU A 391 13.78 -16.24 -20.37
C LEU A 391 14.28 -17.10 -21.52
N LEU A 392 13.80 -18.34 -21.61
CA LEU A 392 14.21 -19.29 -22.64
C LEU A 392 13.24 -19.36 -23.83
N SER A 393 12.12 -18.64 -23.76
CA SER A 393 11.05 -18.70 -24.75
C SER A 393 11.40 -18.01 -26.08
N ASP A 394 12.36 -17.09 -26.07
CA ASP A 394 12.85 -16.34 -27.22
C ASP A 394 14.23 -16.81 -27.71
N ASN A 395 14.76 -17.91 -27.16
CA ASN A 395 16.04 -18.50 -27.55
C ASN A 395 16.01 -19.22 -28.91
N ALA A 396 14.88 -19.21 -29.63
CA ALA A 396 14.75 -19.89 -30.92
C ALA A 396 14.19 -18.96 -32.01
N ALA A 397 14.77 -19.05 -33.21
CA ALA A 397 14.30 -18.36 -34.40
C ALA A 397 14.40 -19.26 -35.64
N THR A 398 13.48 -19.08 -36.58
CA THR A 398 13.46 -19.84 -37.83
C THR A 398 13.45 -18.93 -39.04
N THR A 399 14.02 -19.40 -40.15
CA THR A 399 13.92 -18.74 -41.46
C THR A 399 13.42 -19.75 -42.49
N PRO A 400 12.40 -19.41 -43.30
CA PRO A 400 11.87 -20.31 -44.31
C PRO A 400 12.87 -20.49 -45.46
N VAL A 401 12.90 -21.69 -46.01
CA VAL A 401 13.74 -22.04 -47.16
C VAL A 401 12.96 -22.92 -48.14
N SER A 402 13.13 -22.64 -49.42
CA SER A 402 12.67 -23.47 -50.53
C SER A 402 13.78 -23.58 -51.57
N ALA A 403 13.84 -24.71 -52.27
CA ALA A 403 14.83 -24.95 -53.30
C ALA A 403 14.18 -25.55 -54.53
N LYS A 404 14.45 -24.99 -55.72
CA LYS A 404 14.04 -25.58 -57.00
C LYS A 404 15.24 -26.14 -57.73
N LYS A 405 15.04 -27.22 -58.47
CA LYS A 405 16.06 -27.67 -59.43
C LYS A 405 16.33 -26.52 -60.41
N PRO A 406 17.57 -26.36 -60.91
CA PRO A 406 17.79 -25.51 -62.07
C PRO A 406 16.79 -25.95 -63.13
N ASP A 407 16.11 -25.01 -63.78
CA ASP A 407 15.33 -25.34 -64.96
C ASP A 407 16.32 -26.01 -65.91
N GLY A 408 16.24 -27.34 -65.98
CA GLY A 408 17.00 -28.07 -66.96
C GLY A 408 16.65 -27.40 -68.26
N GLY A 409 17.65 -27.02 -69.04
CA GLY A 409 17.44 -26.80 -70.45
C GLY A 409 16.90 -28.10 -71.03
N GLY A 410 15.62 -28.38 -70.81
CA GLY A 410 14.86 -29.33 -71.58
C GLY A 410 15.07 -28.91 -73.03
N PRO A 411 15.18 -29.88 -73.94
CA PRO A 411 15.56 -29.61 -75.31
C PRO A 411 14.73 -28.43 -75.81
N ILE A 412 15.42 -27.38 -76.25
CA ILE A 412 14.82 -26.32 -77.04
C ILE A 412 14.04 -27.04 -78.14
N HIS A 413 12.71 -27.11 -78.00
CA HIS A 413 11.83 -27.52 -79.08
C HIS A 413 11.88 -26.39 -80.11
N ASN A 414 12.93 -26.42 -80.92
CA ASN A 414 13.04 -25.59 -82.09
C ASN A 414 12.05 -26.16 -83.11
N GLY A 415 10.93 -25.47 -83.31
CA GLY A 415 9.94 -25.79 -84.35
C GLY A 415 8.64 -26.42 -83.82
N GLY A 416 7.75 -25.58 -83.31
CA GLY A 416 6.34 -25.88 -83.17
C GLY A 416 5.56 -24.57 -83.31
N THR A 417 4.84 -24.41 -84.42
CA THR A 417 4.01 -23.24 -84.75
C THR A 417 3.16 -22.78 -83.56
N ALA A 418 3.18 -21.48 -83.27
CA ALA A 418 2.33 -20.86 -82.27
C ALA A 418 0.86 -21.30 -82.43
N GLN A 419 0.32 -21.96 -81.40
CA GLN A 419 -1.13 -22.14 -81.27
C GLN A 419 -1.75 -20.77 -80.95
N PRO A 420 -2.83 -20.35 -81.64
CA PRO A 420 -3.46 -19.08 -81.36
C PRO A 420 -4.06 -19.06 -79.95
N VAL A 421 -3.80 -17.98 -79.22
CA VAL A 421 -4.46 -17.68 -77.94
C VAL A 421 -5.98 -17.63 -78.19
N PRO A 422 -6.82 -18.38 -77.46
CA PRO A 422 -8.26 -18.29 -77.62
C PRO A 422 -8.73 -16.89 -77.17
N VAL A 423 -9.23 -16.13 -78.13
CA VAL A 423 -9.90 -14.85 -77.87
C VAL A 423 -11.24 -15.17 -77.23
N PHE A 424 -11.42 -14.79 -75.96
CA PHE A 424 -12.72 -14.90 -75.29
C PHE A 424 -13.77 -14.06 -76.04
N ALA A 425 -14.91 -14.68 -76.33
CA ALA A 425 -16.02 -13.98 -76.98
C ALA A 425 -16.53 -12.82 -76.09
N PRO A 426 -16.98 -11.69 -76.66
CA PRO A 426 -17.32 -10.45 -75.93
C PRO A 426 -18.34 -10.60 -74.80
N TRP A 427 -19.11 -11.70 -74.75
CA TRP A 427 -20.11 -11.96 -73.72
C TRP A 427 -19.54 -12.55 -72.42
N ALA A 428 -18.30 -13.06 -72.42
CA ALA A 428 -17.69 -13.67 -71.22
C ALA A 428 -17.46 -12.65 -70.08
N LEU A 429 -17.17 -11.39 -70.43
CA LEU A 429 -17.04 -10.29 -69.45
C LEU A 429 -18.39 -9.86 -68.85
N ALA A 430 -19.49 -9.98 -69.60
CA ALA A 430 -20.83 -9.69 -69.07
C ALA A 430 -21.29 -10.76 -68.06
N ALA A 431 -20.91 -12.03 -68.27
CA ALA A 431 -21.23 -13.13 -67.37
C ALA A 431 -20.51 -13.01 -66.01
N MET A 432 -19.25 -12.55 -65.97
CA MET A 432 -18.52 -12.29 -64.71
C MET A 432 -19.08 -11.09 -63.93
N GLY A 433 -19.61 -10.07 -64.62
CA GLY A 433 -20.29 -8.93 -63.98
C GLY A 433 -21.59 -9.31 -63.27
N MET A 434 -22.40 -10.21 -63.86
CA MET A 434 -23.64 -10.68 -63.22
C MET A 434 -23.38 -11.55 -61.98
N LEU A 435 -22.30 -12.34 -61.98
CA LEU A 435 -21.91 -13.19 -60.84
C LEU A 435 -21.44 -12.37 -59.62
N MET A 436 -20.80 -11.21 -59.82
CA MET A 436 -20.41 -10.32 -58.72
C MET A 436 -21.56 -9.46 -58.16
N ALA A 437 -22.61 -9.19 -58.97
CA ALA A 437 -23.79 -8.46 -58.49
C ALA A 437 -24.70 -9.34 -57.61
N LEU A 438 -24.75 -10.65 -57.85
CA LEU A 438 -25.55 -11.60 -57.07
C LEU A 438 -24.94 -11.94 -55.70
N SER A 439 -23.61 -11.91 -55.55
CA SER A 439 -22.95 -12.16 -54.27
C SER A 439 -23.06 -10.99 -53.28
N GLY A 440 -23.20 -9.76 -53.76
CA GLY A 440 -23.41 -8.56 -52.94
C GLY A 440 -24.78 -8.47 -52.25
N TRP A 441 -25.79 -9.22 -52.73
CA TRP A 441 -27.16 -9.16 -52.17
C TRP A 441 -27.37 -10.10 -50.97
N PHE A 442 -26.52 -11.13 -50.80
CA PHE A 442 -26.64 -12.08 -49.68
C PHE A 442 -25.96 -11.64 -48.37
N VAL A 443 -25.08 -10.63 -48.41
CA VAL A 443 -24.32 -10.19 -47.23
C VAL A 443 -25.07 -9.11 -46.40
N ARG A 444 -26.13 -8.48 -46.94
CA ARG A 444 -26.83 -7.37 -46.27
C ARG A 444 -28.06 -7.75 -45.42
N ARG A 445 -28.30 -9.05 -45.14
CA ARG A 445 -29.46 -9.51 -44.34
C ARG A 445 -29.14 -10.25 -43.02
N ARG A 446 -27.91 -10.13 -42.51
CA ARG A 446 -27.59 -10.54 -41.13
C ARG A 446 -26.74 -9.47 -40.45
N GLN A 447 -27.39 -8.42 -39.97
CA GLN A 447 -27.03 -7.73 -38.73
C GLN A 447 -28.24 -7.81 -37.81
#